data_AF-A0A811MZ77-F1
#
_entry.id   AF-A0A811MZ77-F1
#
_cell.length_a   1.000
_cell.length_b   1.000
_cell.length_c   1.000
_cell.angle_alpha   90.00
_cell.angle_beta   90.00
_cell.angle_gamma   90.00
#
_symmetry.space_group_name_H-M   'P 1'
#
loop_
_entity.id
_entity.type
_entity.pdbx_description
1 polymer ?
#
loop_
_entity_poly.entity_id
_entity_poly.type
_entity_poly.pdbx_seq_one_letter_code
_entity_poly.pdbx_strand_id
1 'polypeptide(L)'
;MKGSERLLLLLLVVASSSLLSAVIAAQQTCPADLDSKCDGGASDDWEGEFFPGVPKIKYEGPTSKNPLAYKWYNKEEVILGKKMKDWMRFSVAFWHTFRGTGADPFGAPTKVWPWEDGTNSLGMTKRRMRAHSEFMEKLGVDKWCFHDRDIAPDGKTLEVCPSVVLYTSVNT
;
A
#
# COMPACT_ATOMS: atom_id res chain seq x y z
N MET A 1 9.37 45.20 36.89
CA MET A 1 9.80 43.80 36.74
C MET A 1 11.31 43.75 36.77
N LYS A 2 11.89 43.20 37.85
CA LYS A 2 13.34 43.16 38.07
C LYS A 2 13.97 42.15 37.11
N GLY A 3 15.24 42.34 36.73
CA GLY A 3 15.93 41.53 35.71
C GLY A 3 15.89 40.02 35.93
N SER A 4 15.79 39.57 37.20
CA SER A 4 15.64 38.15 37.54
C SER A 4 14.29 37.56 37.13
N GLU A 5 13.21 38.34 37.11
CA GLU A 5 11.87 37.88 36.72
C GLU A 5 11.77 37.70 35.20
N ARG A 6 12.47 38.52 34.42
CA ARG A 6 12.51 38.41 32.95
C ARG A 6 13.30 37.19 32.50
N LEU A 7 14.37 36.83 33.21
CA LEU A 7 15.19 35.66 32.90
C LEU A 7 14.44 34.35 33.22
N LEU A 8 13.65 34.34 34.31
CA LEU A 8 12.82 33.20 34.69
C LEU A 8 11.67 32.97 33.70
N LEU A 9 11.04 34.04 33.21
CA LEU A 9 10.02 33.95 32.16
C LEU A 9 10.59 33.48 30.82
N LEU A 10 11.78 33.95 30.41
CA LEU A 10 12.46 33.47 29.20
C LEU A 10 12.84 31.99 29.29
N LEU A 11 13.34 31.53 30.44
CA LEU A 11 13.66 30.12 30.66
C LEU A 11 12.40 29.23 30.66
N LEU A 12 11.28 29.72 31.22
CA LEU A 12 9.99 29.01 31.18
C LEU A 12 9.40 28.92 29.76
N VAL A 13 9.55 29.96 28.94
CA VAL A 13 9.08 29.99 27.54
C VAL A 13 9.95 29.12 26.62
N VAL A 14 11.26 29.06 26.84
CA VAL A 14 12.17 28.17 26.08
C VAL A 14 11.98 26.71 26.51
N ALA A 15 11.75 26.44 27.80
CA ALA A 15 11.45 25.09 28.29
C ALA A 15 10.10 24.57 27.78
N SER A 16 9.07 25.42 27.66
CA SER A 16 7.77 25.02 27.10
C SER A 16 7.80 24.83 25.59
N SER A 17 8.65 25.56 24.86
CA SER A 17 8.82 25.41 23.41
C SER A 17 9.60 24.14 23.01
N SER A 18 10.45 23.64 23.92
CA SER A 18 11.26 22.42 23.72
C SER A 18 10.45 21.13 23.94
N LEU A 19 9.29 21.21 24.58
CA LEU A 19 8.43 20.07 24.91
C LEU A 19 7.37 19.77 23.85
N LEU A 20 7.25 20.59 22.81
CA LEU A 20 6.24 20.44 21.74
C LEU A 20 6.75 19.73 20.47
N SER A 21 8.02 19.33 20.42
CA SER A 21 8.60 18.68 19.22
C SER A 21 8.81 17.16 19.33
N ALA A 22 8.24 16.50 20.35
CA ALA A 22 8.48 15.07 20.56
C ALA A 22 7.21 14.29 20.85
N VAL A 23 6.24 14.26 19.93
CA VAL A 23 5.41 13.07 19.61
C VAL A 23 4.83 13.27 18.20
N ILE A 24 5.60 13.00 17.15
CA ILE A 24 5.00 12.39 15.96
C ILE A 24 5.05 10.90 16.26
N ALA A 25 4.02 10.39 16.94
CA ALA A 25 3.86 8.97 17.12
C ALA A 25 3.81 8.35 15.72
N ALA A 26 4.69 7.38 15.46
CA ALA A 26 4.61 6.55 14.27
C ALA A 26 3.18 6.03 14.17
N GLN A 27 2.49 6.33 13.06
CA GLN A 27 1.12 5.87 12.84
C GLN A 27 1.15 4.34 12.84
N GLN A 28 0.47 3.74 13.82
CA GLN A 28 0.30 2.30 13.91
C GLN A 28 -0.45 1.79 12.66
N THR A 29 0.14 0.82 11.96
CA THR A 29 -0.57 0.01 10.97
C THR A 29 -1.46 -0.97 11.70
N CYS A 30 -2.74 -0.68 11.71
CA CYS A 30 -3.75 -1.57 12.26
C CYS A 30 -4.37 -2.40 11.12
N PRO A 31 -5.01 -3.54 11.44
CA PRO A 31 -5.81 -4.30 10.49
C PRO A 31 -6.86 -3.43 9.80
N ALA A 32 -7.31 -3.82 8.60
CA ALA A 32 -8.40 -3.14 7.87
C ALA A 32 -9.79 -3.37 8.51
N ASP A 33 -9.82 -3.67 9.81
CA ASP A 33 -11.01 -3.88 10.61
C ASP A 33 -11.13 -2.72 11.61
N LEU A 34 -12.31 -2.10 11.67
CA LEU A 34 -12.56 -0.87 12.42
C LEU A 34 -12.52 -1.08 13.95
N ASP A 35 -12.53 -2.33 14.43
CA ASP A 35 -12.73 -2.68 15.84
C ASP A 35 -11.53 -3.36 16.54
N SER A 36 -10.41 -3.63 15.84
CA SER A 36 -9.29 -4.38 16.42
C SER A 36 -8.15 -3.49 16.95
N LYS A 37 -7.67 -3.77 18.18
CA LYS A 37 -6.54 -3.06 18.80
C LYS A 37 -5.21 -3.54 18.24
N CYS A 38 -4.30 -2.59 18.07
CA CYS A 38 -2.99 -2.79 17.45
C CYS A 38 -1.99 -3.21 18.55
N ASP A 39 -1.92 -4.50 18.84
CA ASP A 39 -0.94 -5.04 19.78
C ASP A 39 0.44 -5.05 19.12
N GLY A 40 1.41 -4.37 19.73
CA GLY A 40 2.76 -4.12 19.21
C GLY A 40 3.66 -5.36 19.16
N GLY A 41 3.22 -6.42 18.49
CA GLY A 41 3.93 -7.69 18.33
C GLY A 41 4.59 -7.82 16.96
N ALA A 42 5.86 -8.21 16.96
CA ALA A 42 6.67 -8.55 15.79
C ALA A 42 6.27 -9.91 15.17
N SER A 43 4.98 -10.16 14.94
CA SER A 43 4.52 -11.31 14.17
C SER A 43 4.23 -10.87 12.74
N ASP A 44 4.82 -11.55 11.77
CA ASP A 44 4.56 -11.41 10.33
C ASP A 44 3.10 -11.81 9.94
N ASP A 45 2.27 -12.13 10.93
CA ASP A 45 0.96 -12.75 10.82
C ASP A 45 -0.11 -11.65 10.74
N TRP A 46 -0.45 -11.28 9.51
CA TRP A 46 -1.63 -10.49 9.22
C TRP A 46 -2.84 -11.43 9.22
N GLU A 47 -3.82 -11.16 10.07
CA GLU A 47 -5.07 -11.89 10.15
C GLU A 47 -6.20 -11.03 9.56
N GLY A 48 -6.79 -11.45 8.44
CA GLY A 48 -7.93 -10.78 7.78
C GLY A 48 -7.73 -10.45 6.30
N GLU A 49 -8.76 -9.90 5.66
CA GLU A 49 -8.72 -9.41 4.28
C GLU A 49 -8.19 -7.97 4.21
N PHE A 50 -7.40 -7.64 3.18
CA PHE A 50 -6.95 -6.27 2.91
C PHE A 50 -8.03 -5.42 2.23
N PHE A 51 -8.97 -6.04 1.51
CA PHE A 51 -10.06 -5.36 0.80
C PHE A 51 -11.43 -5.88 1.28
N PRO A 52 -11.80 -5.67 2.55
CA PRO A 52 -13.08 -6.12 3.08
C PRO A 52 -14.24 -5.49 2.31
N GLY A 53 -15.28 -6.29 2.04
CA GLY A 53 -16.46 -5.84 1.29
C GLY A 53 -16.29 -5.74 -0.23
N VAL A 54 -15.08 -5.99 -0.76
CA VAL A 54 -14.85 -6.10 -2.21
C VAL A 54 -14.90 -7.57 -2.61
N PRO A 55 -15.97 -8.05 -3.28
CA PRO A 55 -15.99 -9.40 -3.80
C PRO A 55 -15.09 -9.53 -5.03
N LYS A 56 -14.86 -10.77 -5.47
CA LYS A 56 -14.27 -11.03 -6.78
C LYS A 56 -15.12 -10.39 -7.89
N ILE A 57 -14.50 -9.55 -8.71
CA ILE A 57 -15.16 -8.78 -9.76
C ILE A 57 -15.58 -9.73 -10.89
N LYS A 58 -16.89 -9.76 -11.15
CA LYS A 58 -17.50 -10.62 -12.17
C LYS A 58 -17.96 -9.79 -13.37
N TYR A 59 -18.18 -10.45 -14.48
CA TYR A 59 -18.84 -9.85 -15.63
C TYR A 59 -20.37 -9.91 -15.45
N GLU A 60 -21.03 -8.77 -15.61
CA GLU A 60 -22.50 -8.64 -15.52
C GLU A 60 -23.14 -8.04 -16.78
N GLY A 61 -22.32 -7.59 -17.73
CA GLY A 61 -22.79 -7.03 -19.00
C GLY A 61 -23.08 -5.52 -18.97
N PRO A 62 -23.38 -4.94 -20.14
CA PRO A 62 -23.35 -3.48 -20.37
C PRO A 62 -24.48 -2.72 -19.66
N THR A 63 -25.57 -3.40 -19.31
CA THR A 63 -26.72 -2.79 -18.62
C THR A 63 -26.55 -2.74 -17.10
N SER A 64 -25.55 -3.43 -16.55
CA SER A 64 -25.32 -3.47 -15.10
C SER A 64 -25.05 -2.07 -14.53
N LYS A 65 -25.66 -1.83 -13.37
CA LYS A 65 -25.45 -0.63 -12.54
C LYS A 65 -24.46 -0.88 -11.41
N ASN A 66 -24.02 -2.13 -11.19
CA ASN A 66 -23.04 -2.46 -10.18
C ASN A 66 -21.69 -1.80 -10.52
N PRO A 67 -21.12 -0.95 -9.65
CA PRO A 67 -19.81 -0.36 -9.87
C PRO A 67 -18.67 -1.39 -9.75
N LEU A 68 -18.87 -2.48 -9.01
CA LEU A 68 -17.87 -3.54 -8.77
C LEU A 68 -18.10 -4.75 -9.68
N ALA A 69 -18.44 -4.49 -10.95
CA ALA A 69 -18.60 -5.51 -11.98
C ALA A 69 -18.06 -5.04 -13.33
N TYR A 70 -17.51 -5.99 -14.10
CA TYR A 70 -17.14 -5.75 -15.48
C TYR A 70 -18.40 -5.68 -16.36
N LYS A 71 -18.49 -4.60 -17.13
CA LYS A 71 -19.61 -4.37 -18.06
C LYS A 71 -19.30 -4.83 -19.48
N TRP A 72 -18.02 -4.80 -19.84
CA TRP A 72 -17.53 -5.08 -21.19
C TRP A 72 -16.45 -6.15 -21.23
N TYR A 73 -15.77 -6.39 -20.11
CA TYR A 73 -14.69 -7.37 -20.06
C TYR A 73 -15.22 -8.71 -19.57
N ASN A 74 -15.40 -9.64 -20.50
CA ASN A 74 -15.66 -11.05 -20.19
C ASN A 74 -14.42 -11.89 -20.54
N LYS A 75 -13.68 -12.34 -19.53
CA LYS A 75 -12.40 -13.03 -19.73
C LYS A 75 -12.48 -14.28 -20.62
N GLU A 76 -13.64 -14.96 -20.62
CA GLU A 76 -13.85 -16.22 -21.36
C GLU A 76 -14.51 -16.01 -22.72
N GLU A 77 -14.95 -14.79 -23.05
CA GLU A 77 -15.54 -14.48 -24.36
C GLU A 77 -14.49 -14.65 -25.47
N VAL A 78 -14.88 -15.36 -26.52
CA VAL A 78 -14.02 -15.67 -27.66
C VAL A 78 -14.27 -14.64 -28.76
N ILE A 79 -13.24 -13.85 -29.07
CA ILE A 79 -13.24 -12.87 -30.15
C ILE A 79 -12.22 -13.33 -31.19
N LEU A 80 -12.68 -13.57 -32.42
CA LEU A 80 -11.85 -14.02 -33.54
C LEU A 80 -10.99 -15.25 -33.19
N GLY A 81 -11.57 -16.21 -32.48
CA GLY A 81 -10.92 -17.47 -32.12
C GLY A 81 -9.97 -17.42 -30.91
N LYS A 82 -9.87 -16.30 -30.20
CA LYS A 82 -9.05 -16.16 -28.98
C LYS A 82 -9.85 -15.50 -27.85
N LYS A 83 -9.63 -15.93 -26.61
CA LYS A 83 -10.32 -15.36 -25.44
C LYS A 83 -9.91 -13.91 -25.20
N MET A 84 -10.82 -13.07 -24.69
CA MET A 84 -10.52 -11.66 -24.41
C MET A 84 -9.31 -11.49 -23.50
N LYS A 85 -9.14 -12.36 -22.50
CA LYS A 85 -7.98 -12.31 -21.58
C LYS A 85 -6.64 -12.45 -22.31
N ASP A 86 -6.60 -13.23 -23.39
CA ASP A 86 -5.40 -13.50 -24.16
C ASP A 86 -5.11 -12.37 -25.18
N TRP A 87 -6.15 -11.62 -25.58
CA TRP A 87 -6.01 -10.40 -26.35
C TRP A 87 -5.49 -9.24 -25.49
N MET A 88 -6.19 -8.95 -24.39
CA MET A 88 -5.95 -7.76 -23.60
C MET A 88 -4.74 -7.90 -22.69
N ARG A 89 -4.53 -9.08 -22.11
CA ARG A 89 -3.39 -9.39 -21.25
C ARG A 89 -3.14 -8.31 -20.20
N PHE A 90 -4.23 -7.88 -19.54
CA PHE A 90 -4.17 -6.81 -18.54
C PHE A 90 -3.12 -7.10 -17.48
N SER A 91 -2.44 -6.04 -17.04
CA SER A 91 -1.38 -6.10 -16.05
C SER A 91 -1.57 -5.01 -15.01
N VAL A 92 -1.34 -5.34 -13.73
CA VAL A 92 -1.36 -4.37 -12.63
C VAL A 92 0.03 -3.79 -12.41
N ALA A 93 0.14 -2.47 -12.43
CA ALA A 93 1.39 -1.74 -12.14
C ALA A 93 1.58 -1.59 -10.63
N PHE A 94 2.52 -2.34 -10.05
CA PHE A 94 2.67 -2.47 -8.61
C PHE A 94 3.01 -1.14 -7.92
N TRP A 95 3.91 -0.35 -8.51
CA TRP A 95 4.32 0.96 -7.96
C TRP A 95 3.15 1.91 -7.76
N HIS A 96 2.21 1.99 -8.72
CA HIS A 96 1.06 2.88 -8.58
C HIS A 96 0.02 2.32 -7.61
N THR A 97 -0.21 1.01 -7.62
CA THR A 97 -1.29 0.39 -6.84
C THR A 97 -0.95 0.25 -5.36
N PHE A 98 0.27 -0.19 -5.03
CA PHE A 98 0.63 -0.56 -3.65
C PHE A 98 1.65 0.38 -2.98
N ARG A 99 2.41 1.17 -3.77
CA ARG A 99 3.41 2.13 -3.25
C ARG A 99 2.97 3.59 -3.39
N GLY A 100 2.01 3.88 -4.28
CA GLY A 100 1.57 5.23 -4.56
C GLY A 100 0.91 5.88 -3.34
N THR A 101 1.50 6.97 -2.84
CA THR A 101 1.04 7.69 -1.63
C THR A 101 0.04 8.81 -1.94
N GLY A 102 -0.14 9.15 -3.23
CA GLY A 102 -0.95 10.29 -3.65
C GLY A 102 -0.31 11.65 -3.39
N ALA A 103 0.97 11.69 -3.03
CA ALA A 103 1.76 12.92 -2.98
C ALA A 103 2.03 13.44 -4.39
N ASP A 104 2.23 14.75 -4.49
CA ASP A 104 2.64 15.43 -5.72
C ASP A 104 3.70 16.52 -5.39
N PRO A 105 4.30 17.19 -6.38
CA PRO A 105 5.34 18.21 -6.13
C PRO A 105 4.89 19.40 -5.27
N PHE A 106 3.59 19.56 -5.05
CA PHE A 106 2.96 20.68 -4.34
C PHE A 106 2.23 20.26 -3.05
N GLY A 107 2.16 18.96 -2.75
CA GLY A 107 1.33 18.43 -1.67
C GLY A 107 1.86 17.16 -1.03
N ALA A 108 1.61 17.03 0.28
CA ALA A 108 1.99 15.85 1.07
C ALA A 108 1.18 14.59 0.68
N PRO A 109 1.65 13.38 1.05
CA PRO A 109 0.88 12.14 0.95
C PRO A 109 -0.55 12.25 1.46
N THR A 110 -1.50 11.65 0.73
CA THR A 110 -2.92 11.65 1.09
C THR A 110 -3.46 10.25 1.38
N LYS A 111 -2.77 9.20 0.93
CA LYS A 111 -3.17 7.81 1.12
C LYS A 111 -2.40 7.19 2.27
N VAL A 112 -3.13 6.56 3.20
CA VAL A 112 -2.56 5.73 4.26
C VAL A 112 -2.99 4.30 4.00
N TRP A 113 -2.03 3.44 3.66
CA TRP A 113 -2.30 2.05 3.31
C TRP A 113 -2.18 1.14 4.55
N PRO A 114 -3.10 0.17 4.75
CA PRO A 114 -3.05 -0.72 5.90
C PRO A 114 -1.82 -1.67 5.89
N TRP A 115 -1.19 -1.85 4.73
CA TRP A 115 0.02 -2.65 4.58
C TRP A 115 1.34 -1.86 4.71
N GLU A 116 1.31 -0.54 4.89
CA GLU A 116 2.51 0.31 5.01
C GLU A 116 2.68 0.85 6.44
N ASP A 117 3.76 0.46 7.13
CA ASP A 117 4.07 0.91 8.50
C ASP A 117 5.07 2.07 8.56
N GLY A 118 5.36 2.66 7.40
CA GLY A 118 6.35 3.73 7.26
C GLY A 118 7.80 3.25 7.36
N THR A 119 8.04 1.96 7.63
CA THR A 119 9.38 1.36 7.56
C THR A 119 9.72 0.97 6.11
N ASN A 120 10.95 0.55 5.85
CA ASN A 120 11.31 -0.18 4.63
C ASN A 120 11.75 -1.61 4.98
N SER A 121 10.97 -2.29 5.83
CA SER A 121 11.30 -3.61 6.35
C SER A 121 10.88 -4.75 5.41
N LEU A 122 11.52 -5.91 5.56
CA LEU A 122 11.12 -7.12 4.84
C LEU A 122 9.71 -7.59 5.23
N GLY A 123 9.33 -7.43 6.51
CA GLY A 123 7.99 -7.78 7.00
C GLY A 123 6.89 -6.96 6.31
N MET A 124 7.09 -5.65 6.19
CA MET A 124 6.19 -4.77 5.42
C MET A 124 6.10 -5.19 3.95
N THR A 125 7.23 -5.49 3.32
CA THR A 125 7.27 -5.98 1.94
C THR A 125 6.46 -7.28 1.77
N LYS A 126 6.58 -8.24 2.69
CA LYS A 126 5.74 -9.46 2.67
C LYS A 126 4.26 -9.13 2.82
N ARG A 127 3.90 -8.23 3.74
CA ARG A 127 2.52 -7.78 3.95
C ARG A 127 1.93 -7.16 2.68
N ARG A 128 2.68 -6.29 2.01
CA ARG A 128 2.31 -5.69 0.71
C ARG A 128 2.10 -6.74 -0.38
N MET A 129 2.96 -7.75 -0.44
CA MET A 129 2.81 -8.85 -1.39
C MET A 129 1.54 -9.69 -1.15
N ARG A 130 1.14 -9.88 0.12
CA ARG A 130 -0.14 -10.54 0.44
C ARG A 130 -1.33 -9.70 -0.05
N ALA A 131 -1.32 -8.38 0.21
CA ALA A 131 -2.34 -7.46 -0.30
C ALA A 131 -2.41 -7.46 -1.84
N HIS A 132 -1.24 -7.51 -2.50
CA HIS A 132 -1.16 -7.65 -3.95
C HIS A 132 -1.81 -8.93 -4.46
N SER A 133 -1.52 -10.07 -3.84
CA SER A 133 -2.11 -11.35 -4.22
C SER A 133 -3.64 -11.32 -4.11
N GLU A 134 -4.18 -10.80 -3.01
CA GLU A 134 -5.63 -10.67 -2.81
C GLU A 134 -6.27 -9.75 -3.87
N PHE A 135 -5.65 -8.60 -4.14
CA PHE A 135 -6.13 -7.65 -5.15
C PHE A 135 -6.20 -8.29 -6.54
N MET A 136 -5.15 -9.01 -6.92
CA MET A 136 -5.07 -9.71 -8.21
C MET A 136 -6.15 -10.79 -8.34
N GLU A 137 -6.37 -11.58 -7.28
CA GLU A 137 -7.41 -12.60 -7.24
C GLU A 137 -8.82 -12.00 -7.37
N LYS A 138 -9.10 -10.92 -6.62
CA LYS A 138 -10.38 -10.22 -6.66
C LYS A 138 -10.62 -9.57 -8.01
N LEU A 139 -9.61 -8.97 -8.63
CA LEU A 139 -9.71 -8.37 -9.96
C LEU A 139 -9.80 -9.42 -11.09
N GLY A 140 -9.24 -10.61 -10.87
CA GLY A 140 -9.17 -11.69 -11.87
C GLY A 140 -8.15 -11.41 -12.98
N VAL A 141 -7.01 -10.83 -12.60
CA VAL A 141 -5.90 -10.49 -13.51
C VAL A 141 -4.68 -11.35 -13.16
N ASP A 142 -4.01 -11.86 -14.18
CA ASP A 142 -2.94 -12.86 -14.00
C ASP A 142 -1.53 -12.28 -14.21
N LYS A 143 -1.43 -10.99 -14.58
CA LYS A 143 -0.17 -10.31 -14.86
C LYS A 143 0.01 -9.06 -14.03
N TRP A 144 1.25 -8.78 -13.70
CA TRP A 144 1.62 -7.56 -13.01
C TRP A 144 3.05 -7.15 -13.37
N CYS A 145 3.36 -5.87 -13.15
CA CYS A 145 4.65 -5.27 -13.41
C CYS A 145 5.17 -4.63 -12.13
N PHE A 146 6.49 -4.70 -11.91
CA PHE A 146 7.13 -4.09 -10.75
C PHE A 146 8.56 -3.63 -11.09
N HIS A 147 9.04 -2.63 -10.35
CA HIS A 147 10.48 -2.36 -10.19
C HIS A 147 11.01 -3.16 -9.01
N ASP A 148 12.30 -3.53 -9.01
CA ASP A 148 12.97 -4.15 -7.84
C ASP A 148 12.61 -3.46 -6.52
N ARG A 149 12.70 -2.12 -6.49
CA ARG A 149 12.45 -1.28 -5.31
C ARG A 149 11.01 -1.29 -4.83
N ASP A 150 10.08 -1.77 -5.64
CA ASP A 150 8.69 -1.89 -5.24
C ASP A 150 8.46 -3.12 -4.33
N ILE A 151 9.20 -4.20 -4.61
CA ILE A 151 8.98 -5.54 -4.05
C ILE A 151 10.08 -5.99 -3.09
N ALA A 152 11.14 -5.20 -2.92
CA ALA A 152 12.22 -5.52 -2.00
C ALA A 152 12.83 -4.26 -1.38
N PRO A 153 13.21 -4.33 -0.09
CA PRO A 153 13.87 -3.21 0.58
C PRO A 153 15.34 -3.07 0.15
N ASP A 154 15.89 -1.90 0.38
CA ASP A 154 17.28 -1.59 0.01
C ASP A 154 18.28 -2.27 0.94
N GLY A 155 19.26 -2.96 0.35
CA GLY A 155 20.44 -3.44 1.06
C GLY A 155 21.47 -2.32 1.26
N LYS A 156 22.32 -2.42 2.29
CA LYS A 156 23.42 -1.47 2.52
C LYS A 156 24.51 -1.53 1.44
N THR A 157 24.58 -2.65 0.73
CA THR A 157 25.52 -2.91 -0.38
C THR A 157 24.78 -3.56 -1.53
N LEU A 158 25.35 -3.50 -2.74
CA LEU A 158 24.78 -4.19 -3.91
C LEU A 158 24.67 -5.71 -3.71
N GLU A 159 25.59 -6.31 -2.97
CA GLU A 159 25.58 -7.75 -2.66
C GLU A 159 24.35 -8.18 -1.85
N VAL A 160 23.94 -7.35 -0.89
CA VAL A 160 22.76 -7.60 -0.05
C VAL A 160 21.48 -7.09 -0.71
N CYS A 161 21.63 -6.28 -1.76
CA CYS A 161 20.51 -5.73 -2.50
C CYS A 161 20.00 -6.77 -3.51
N PRO A 162 18.73 -7.20 -3.42
CA PRO A 162 18.13 -8.01 -4.47
C PRO A 162 17.99 -7.17 -5.74
N SER A 163 18.92 -7.31 -6.69
CA SER A 163 18.90 -6.64 -7.98
C SER A 163 17.97 -7.38 -8.94
N VAL A 164 16.78 -6.81 -9.18
CA VAL A 164 15.72 -7.41 -10.03
C VAL A 164 15.19 -6.35 -11.01
N VAL A 165 15.75 -6.31 -12.22
CA VAL A 165 15.40 -5.33 -13.27
C VAL A 165 13.99 -5.58 -13.82
N LEU A 166 13.06 -4.63 -13.68
CA LEU A 166 11.71 -4.57 -14.30
C LEU A 166 11.20 -5.88 -14.94
N TYR A 167 10.41 -6.66 -14.20
CA TYR A 167 9.81 -7.89 -14.72
C TYR A 167 8.30 -7.77 -14.84
N THR A 168 7.75 -8.34 -15.92
CA THR A 168 6.36 -8.78 -15.94
C THR A 168 6.30 -10.17 -15.32
N SER A 169 5.65 -10.30 -14.17
CA SER A 169 5.42 -11.60 -13.55
C SER A 169 4.05 -12.13 -13.98
N VAL A 170 3.99 -13.43 -14.22
CA VAL A 170 2.75 -14.18 -14.47
C VAL A 170 2.49 -14.97 -13.20
N ASN A 171 1.34 -14.78 -12.57
CA ASN A 171 0.90 -15.69 -11.50
C ASN A 171 0.75 -17.09 -12.13
N THR A 172 1.65 -18.00 -11.78
CA THR A 172 1.53 -19.44 -12.08
C THR A 172 0.68 -20.12 -11.03
#